data_AF-A0A835XNZ9-F1
#
_entry.id   AF-A0A835XNZ9-F1
#
_cell.length_a   1.000
_cell.length_b   1.000
_cell.length_c   1.000
_cell.angle_alpha   90.00
_cell.angle_beta   90.00
_cell.angle_gamma   90.00
#
_symmetry.space_group_name_H-M   'P 1'
#
loop_
_entity.id
_entity.type
_entity.pdbx_description
1 polymer ?
#
loop_
_entity_poly.entity_id
_entity_poly.type
_entity_poly.pdbx_seq_one_letter_code
_entity_poly.pdbx_strand_id
1 'polypeptide(L)'
;MFREDIDLDFLKNNPFNGIKRADALPKADAFSWMHRIHLYPDYITKGQWDEDRGFNIPVNLTGQSFLDIGAWDGYFTFLAEDRGASQVTSVDYCCWGGREYGLPEKDADVWKKGQGLCCPADGTTYKLAHAVRKSHAKAVRVNVYDLRPEFP
;
A
#
# COMPACT_ATOMS: atom_id res chain seq x y z
N MET A 1 -19.58 17.41 -8.91
CA MET A 1 -18.53 17.82 -7.95
C MET A 1 -17.48 16.73 -7.98
N PHE A 2 -16.32 16.99 -8.58
CA PHE A 2 -15.20 16.05 -8.56
C PHE A 2 -14.68 16.02 -7.12
N ARG A 3 -14.60 14.82 -6.52
CA ARG A 3 -14.27 14.68 -5.11
C ARG A 3 -12.78 14.98 -4.90
N GLU A 4 -12.48 15.90 -3.99
CA GLU A 4 -11.14 16.46 -3.74
C GLU A 4 -10.11 15.45 -3.19
N ASP A 5 -10.52 14.19 -2.96
CA ASP A 5 -9.75 13.19 -2.23
C ASP A 5 -9.06 12.12 -3.11
N ILE A 6 -9.25 12.17 -4.45
CA ILE A 6 -8.55 11.27 -5.39
C ILE A 6 -7.11 11.76 -5.59
N ASP A 7 -6.14 10.89 -5.34
CA ASP A 7 -4.73 11.14 -5.65
C ASP A 7 -4.20 10.06 -6.59
N LEU A 8 -4.15 10.40 -7.88
CA LEU A 8 -3.62 9.52 -8.94
C LEU A 8 -2.09 9.42 -8.92
N ASP A 9 -1.43 10.31 -8.18
CA ASP A 9 0.01 10.51 -8.12
C ASP A 9 0.52 10.21 -6.70
N PHE A 10 -0.04 9.21 -6.02
CA PHE A 10 0.21 8.94 -4.59
C PHE A 10 1.71 8.79 -4.19
N LEU A 11 2.55 8.38 -5.15
CA LEU A 11 4.00 8.22 -4.99
C LEU A 11 4.82 9.46 -5.39
N LYS A 12 4.18 10.52 -5.87
CA LYS A 12 4.85 11.78 -6.21
C LYS A 12 5.51 12.34 -4.95
N ASN A 13 6.79 12.69 -5.07
CA ASN A 13 7.63 13.13 -3.96
C ASN A 13 7.73 12.10 -2.81
N ASN A 14 7.65 10.80 -3.10
CA ASN A 14 7.90 9.76 -2.10
C ASN A 14 9.25 10.03 -1.38
N PRO A 15 9.24 10.24 -0.05
CA PRO A 15 10.43 10.65 0.71
C PRO A 15 11.51 9.58 0.75
N PHE A 16 11.20 8.34 0.36
CA PHE A 16 12.14 7.23 0.32
C PHE A 16 12.75 7.01 -1.06
N ASN A 17 12.42 7.83 -2.07
CA ASN A 17 13.02 7.73 -3.38
C ASN A 17 14.55 7.86 -3.29
N GLY A 18 15.26 6.83 -3.78
CA GLY A 18 16.71 6.77 -3.72
C GLY A 18 17.29 6.45 -2.33
N ILE A 19 16.47 6.01 -1.37
CA ILE A 19 16.94 5.61 -0.05
C ILE A 19 17.99 4.51 -0.14
N LYS A 20 19.06 4.64 0.64
CA LYS A 20 20.11 3.63 0.74
C LYS A 20 19.72 2.57 1.76
N ARG A 21 20.22 1.35 1.58
CA ARG A 21 19.98 0.24 2.50
C ARG A 21 20.28 0.58 3.97
N ALA A 22 21.39 1.27 4.23
CA ALA A 22 21.79 1.69 5.57
C ALA A 22 20.73 2.57 6.28
N ASP A 23 20.00 3.38 5.51
CA ASP A 23 18.97 4.29 6.03
C ASP A 23 17.56 3.64 6.01
N ALA A 24 17.34 2.66 5.13
CA ALA A 24 16.07 1.98 4.98
C ALA A 24 15.80 0.99 6.13
N LEU A 25 16.81 0.22 6.56
CA LEU A 25 16.64 -0.80 7.59
C LEU A 25 16.16 -0.23 8.94
N PRO A 26 16.77 0.84 9.50
CA PRO A 26 16.30 1.42 10.75
C PRO A 26 14.86 1.96 10.67
N LYS A 27 14.46 2.48 9.49
CA LYS A 27 13.08 2.93 9.26
C LYS A 27 12.12 1.75 9.19
N ALA A 28 12.47 0.71 8.45
CA ALA A 28 11.69 -0.51 8.37
C ALA A 28 11.50 -1.15 9.76
N ASP A 29 12.53 -1.15 10.61
CA ASP A 29 12.44 -1.64 11.99
C ASP A 29 11.55 -0.78 12.90
N ALA A 30 11.46 0.52 12.62
CA ALA A 30 10.67 1.46 13.42
C ALA A 30 9.18 1.51 13.02
N PHE A 31 8.83 1.05 11.82
CA PHE A 31 7.45 1.09 11.33
C PHE A 31 6.63 -0.11 11.81
N SER A 32 5.33 0.14 12.00
CA SER A 32 4.34 -0.89 12.30
C SER A 32 3.81 -1.48 10.99
N TRP A 33 4.45 -2.56 10.54
CA TRP A 33 4.00 -3.32 9.36
C TRP A 33 2.84 -4.23 9.71
N MET A 34 1.89 -4.36 8.78
CA MET A 34 0.90 -5.43 8.86
C MET A 34 1.41 -6.69 8.18
N HIS A 35 1.95 -6.55 6.97
CA HIS A 35 2.44 -7.68 6.18
C HIS A 35 3.95 -7.87 6.31
N ARG A 36 4.38 -9.12 6.25
CA ARG A 36 5.79 -9.49 6.16
C ARG A 36 6.25 -9.31 4.71
N ILE A 37 6.90 -8.18 4.44
CA ILE A 37 7.40 -7.80 3.12
C ILE A 37 8.88 -8.12 3.01
N HIS A 38 9.26 -8.82 1.93
CA HIS A 38 10.67 -8.96 1.53
C HIS A 38 11.19 -7.64 0.97
N LEU A 39 11.94 -6.87 1.76
CA LEU A 39 12.59 -5.65 1.28
C LEU A 39 13.94 -5.94 0.63
N TYR A 40 14.64 -6.97 1.13
CA TYR A 40 15.93 -7.43 0.61
C TYR A 40 15.99 -8.97 0.65
N PRO A 41 16.95 -9.61 -0.06
CA PRO A 41 17.10 -11.07 -0.02
C PRO A 41 17.22 -11.66 1.39
N ASP A 42 17.82 -10.90 2.30
CA ASP A 42 18.14 -11.28 3.67
C ASP A 42 17.33 -10.51 4.73
N TYR A 43 16.33 -9.73 4.34
CA TYR A 43 15.52 -8.94 5.27
C TYR A 43 14.04 -8.94 4.92
N ILE A 44 13.24 -9.35 5.91
CA ILE A 44 11.78 -9.35 5.90
C ILE A 44 11.32 -8.42 7.02
N THR A 45 10.33 -7.56 6.74
CA THR A 45 9.76 -6.66 7.74
C THR A 45 9.08 -7.43 8.88
N LYS A 46 8.98 -6.80 10.06
CA LYS A 46 8.33 -7.36 11.25
C LYS A 46 6.80 -7.20 11.21
N GLY A 47 6.19 -7.63 10.11
CA GLY A 47 4.73 -7.66 9.95
C GLY A 47 4.07 -8.75 10.79
N GLN A 48 2.79 -8.57 11.10
CA GLN A 48 1.99 -9.55 11.85
C GLN A 48 1.48 -10.70 10.98
N TRP A 49 1.33 -10.46 9.68
CA TRP A 49 0.73 -11.40 8.74
C TRP A 49 1.78 -11.91 7.74
N ASP A 50 1.95 -13.23 7.71
CA ASP A 50 2.56 -13.98 6.61
C ASP A 50 1.45 -14.28 5.61
N GLU A 51 1.36 -13.61 4.46
CA GLU A 51 0.23 -13.88 3.55
C GLU A 51 0.49 -15.01 2.56
N ASP A 52 0.05 -16.20 2.91
CA ASP A 52 -0.69 -17.05 1.98
C ASP A 52 -1.99 -17.49 2.67
N ARG A 53 -3.01 -16.62 2.60
CA ARG A 53 -4.34 -16.88 3.16
C ARG A 53 -5.24 -17.67 2.22
N GLY A 54 -4.68 -18.44 1.28
CA GLY A 54 -5.45 -19.24 0.33
C GLY A 54 -6.09 -18.42 -0.81
N PHE A 55 -5.53 -17.25 -1.12
CA PHE A 55 -6.00 -16.41 -2.23
C PHE A 55 -5.76 -17.03 -3.61
N ASN A 56 -4.99 -18.13 -3.71
CA ASN A 56 -4.74 -18.88 -4.94
C ASN A 56 -4.33 -17.99 -6.13
N ILE A 57 -3.56 -16.93 -5.85
CA ILE A 57 -3.04 -16.07 -6.90
C ILE A 57 -2.17 -16.94 -7.82
N PRO A 58 -2.31 -16.86 -9.15
CA PRO A 58 -1.50 -17.64 -10.09
C PRO A 58 -0.01 -17.46 -9.84
N VAL A 59 0.77 -18.53 -9.94
CA VAL A 59 2.24 -18.50 -9.74
C VAL A 59 2.98 -17.81 -10.89
N ASN A 60 2.32 -17.67 -12.04
CA ASN A 60 2.85 -17.00 -13.21
C ASN A 60 1.83 -15.96 -13.69
N LEU A 61 2.22 -14.69 -13.65
CA LEU A 61 1.46 -13.54 -14.12
C LEU A 61 2.14 -12.86 -15.32
N THR A 62 3.10 -13.52 -15.96
CA THR A 62 3.84 -12.98 -17.11
C THR A 62 2.89 -12.40 -18.16
N GLY A 63 3.06 -11.12 -18.47
CA GLY A 63 2.26 -10.42 -19.48
C GLY A 63 0.89 -9.93 -18.99
N GLN A 64 0.45 -10.34 -17.80
CA GLN A 64 -0.86 -9.98 -17.24
C GLN A 64 -0.82 -8.61 -16.55
N SER A 65 -1.97 -7.94 -16.54
CA SER A 65 -2.23 -6.82 -15.63
C SER A 65 -2.76 -7.34 -14.28
N PHE A 66 -2.40 -6.66 -13.20
CA PHE A 66 -2.82 -6.98 -11.83
C PHE A 66 -3.34 -5.73 -11.13
N LEU A 67 -4.51 -5.82 -10.48
CA LEU A 67 -5.12 -4.76 -9.69
C LEU A 67 -5.19 -5.22 -8.23
N ASP A 68 -4.47 -4.53 -7.36
CA ASP A 68 -4.45 -4.75 -5.91
C ASP A 68 -5.34 -3.71 -5.22
N ILE A 69 -6.43 -4.14 -4.58
CA ILE A 69 -7.42 -3.26 -3.93
C ILE A 69 -7.34 -3.48 -2.42
N GLY A 70 -7.07 -2.42 -1.67
CA GLY A 70 -6.71 -2.50 -0.25
C GLY A 70 -5.23 -2.86 -0.07
N ALA A 71 -4.36 -2.25 -0.87
CA ALA A 71 -2.96 -2.64 -0.98
C ALA A 71 -2.17 -2.47 0.33
N TRP A 72 -2.58 -1.55 1.22
CA TRP A 72 -1.93 -1.25 2.49
C TRP A 72 -0.41 -1.12 2.41
N ASP A 73 0.36 -2.16 2.81
CA ASP A 73 1.83 -2.23 2.78
C ASP A 73 2.39 -2.69 1.41
N GLY A 74 1.56 -3.31 0.58
CA GLY A 74 1.87 -3.70 -0.80
C GLY A 74 2.26 -5.16 -1.01
N TYR A 75 1.92 -6.09 -0.10
CA TYR A 75 2.35 -7.49 -0.25
C TYR A 75 1.90 -8.13 -1.57
N PHE A 76 0.59 -8.08 -1.89
CA PHE A 76 0.08 -8.67 -3.13
C PHE A 76 0.54 -7.91 -4.36
N THR A 77 0.70 -6.59 -4.26
CA THR A 77 1.38 -5.76 -5.26
C THR A 77 2.75 -6.34 -5.61
N PHE A 78 3.62 -6.54 -4.61
CA PHE A 78 4.99 -7.00 -4.84
C PHE A 78 5.06 -8.48 -5.22
N LEU A 79 4.13 -9.31 -4.70
CA LEU A 79 3.97 -10.69 -5.11
C LEU A 79 3.62 -10.79 -6.61
N ALA A 80 2.77 -9.89 -7.10
CA ALA A 80 2.39 -9.86 -8.51
C ALA A 80 3.57 -9.50 -9.41
N GLU A 81 4.38 -8.51 -9.01
CA GLU A 81 5.64 -8.16 -9.71
C GLU A 81 6.63 -9.32 -9.71
N ASP A 82 6.84 -9.98 -8.56
CA ASP A 82 7.74 -11.13 -8.45
C ASP A 82 7.29 -12.32 -9.33
N ARG A 83 6.00 -12.40 -9.64
CA ARG A 83 5.41 -13.41 -10.53
C ARG A 83 5.31 -12.98 -11.99
N GLY A 84 5.85 -11.80 -12.34
CA GLY A 84 6.02 -11.34 -13.71
C GLY A 84 4.87 -10.50 -14.29
N ALA A 85 3.95 -10.01 -13.46
CA ALA A 85 2.89 -9.10 -13.94
C ALA A 85 3.50 -7.92 -14.70
N SER A 86 3.04 -7.67 -15.92
CA SER A 86 3.57 -6.61 -16.78
C SER A 86 3.11 -5.22 -16.35
N GLN A 87 1.94 -5.16 -15.71
CA GLN A 87 1.34 -3.95 -15.18
C GLN A 87 0.73 -4.25 -13.81
N VAL A 88 1.05 -3.44 -12.82
CA VAL A 88 0.49 -3.57 -11.47
C VAL A 88 -0.04 -2.21 -11.05
N THR A 89 -1.30 -2.17 -10.62
CA THR A 89 -1.92 -0.98 -10.03
C THR A 89 -2.41 -1.31 -8.63
N SER A 90 -2.00 -0.50 -7.68
CA SER A 90 -2.31 -0.64 -6.26
C SER A 90 -3.21 0.49 -5.83
N VAL A 91 -4.30 0.15 -5.17
CA VAL A 91 -5.31 1.09 -4.70
C VAL A 91 -5.53 0.89 -3.22
N ASP A 92 -5.46 1.98 -2.48
CA ASP A 92 -5.93 2.04 -1.09
C ASP A 92 -6.49 3.43 -0.83
N TYR A 93 -7.22 3.59 0.27
CA TYR A 93 -7.78 4.87 0.64
C TYR A 93 -7.53 5.13 2.13
N CYS A 94 -8.13 4.34 3.02
CA CYS A 94 -8.05 4.56 4.46
C CYS A 94 -6.62 4.45 4.99
N CYS A 95 -5.84 3.45 4.54
CA CYS A 95 -4.45 3.30 5.00
C CYS A 95 -3.48 4.29 4.36
N TRP A 96 -3.93 5.03 3.35
CA TRP A 96 -3.16 6.04 2.64
C TRP A 96 -3.64 7.47 2.95
N GLY A 97 -4.36 7.65 4.06
CA GLY A 97 -4.77 8.95 4.59
C GLY A 97 -6.07 9.51 4.03
N GLY A 98 -6.82 8.69 3.28
CA GLY A 98 -8.18 9.00 2.86
C GLY A 98 -9.18 8.88 4.01
N ARG A 99 -10.25 9.69 3.98
CA ARG A 99 -11.33 9.70 4.97
C ARG A 99 -12.62 9.14 4.39
N GLU A 100 -13.17 8.09 5.00
CA GLU A 100 -14.40 7.46 4.53
C GLU A 100 -15.62 8.40 4.67
N TYR A 101 -16.48 8.41 3.64
CA TYR A 101 -17.68 9.25 3.60
C TYR A 101 -18.72 8.80 4.63
N GLY A 102 -19.35 9.76 5.32
CA GLY A 102 -20.52 9.51 6.18
C GLY A 102 -20.20 9.01 7.58
N LEU A 103 -18.92 8.84 7.93
CA LEU A 103 -18.51 8.71 9.33
C LEU A 103 -18.38 10.13 9.90
N PRO A 104 -19.14 10.51 10.95
CA PRO A 104 -18.97 11.81 11.57
C PRO A 104 -17.52 11.98 12.03
N GLU A 105 -17.04 13.22 12.10
CA GLU A 105 -15.86 13.57 12.91
C GLU A 105 -16.18 13.05 14.30
N LYS A 106 -15.67 11.87 14.65
CA LYS A 106 -16.03 11.27 15.93
C LYS A 106 -15.36 12.11 17.00
N ASP A 107 -16.18 12.88 17.70
CA ASP A 107 -15.90 13.35 19.03
C ASP A 107 -15.30 12.20 19.82
N ALA A 108 -13.99 12.31 20.00
CA ALA A 108 -13.34 12.15 21.27
C ALA A 108 -13.32 10.78 22.01
N ASP A 109 -14.12 9.75 21.75
CA ASP A 109 -14.11 8.57 22.63
C ASP A 109 -14.52 7.24 21.99
N VAL A 110 -13.72 6.81 21.01
CA VAL A 110 -13.28 5.40 20.82
C VAL A 110 -11.98 5.33 19.99
N TRP A 111 -11.53 6.46 19.43
CA TRP A 111 -10.37 6.58 18.52
C TRP A 111 -9.38 7.68 18.95
N LYS A 112 -9.36 8.03 20.24
CA LYS A 112 -8.55 9.14 20.76
C LYS A 112 -7.10 8.74 21.04
N LYS A 113 -6.26 8.97 20.03
CA LYS A 113 -4.91 9.59 20.06
C LYS A 113 -4.05 8.96 18.96
N GLY A 114 -3.97 9.56 17.77
CA GLY A 114 -2.83 9.40 16.86
C GLY A 114 -2.29 7.99 16.62
N GLN A 115 -3.16 6.97 16.71
CA GLN A 115 -2.86 5.54 16.68
C GLN A 115 -4.04 4.85 15.99
N GLY A 116 -4.17 5.08 14.67
CA GLY A 116 -5.19 4.44 13.84
C GLY A 116 -5.27 2.95 14.15
N LEU A 117 -6.45 2.46 14.53
CA LEU A 117 -6.60 1.09 15.00
C LEU A 117 -6.51 0.04 13.87
N CYS A 118 -6.32 0.44 12.61
CA CYS A 118 -5.88 -0.45 11.54
C CYS A 118 -4.46 -0.13 11.04
N CYS A 119 -4.11 1.12 10.75
CA CYS A 119 -2.82 1.46 10.10
C CYS A 119 -2.37 2.92 10.34
N PRO A 120 -1.06 3.23 10.27
CA PRO A 120 -0.59 4.59 10.02
C PRO A 120 -1.18 5.08 8.69
N ALA A 121 -2.05 6.09 8.75
CA ALA A 121 -2.86 6.54 7.61
C ALA A 121 -2.08 7.51 6.69
N ASP A 122 -0.92 7.10 6.20
CA ASP A 122 -0.09 7.90 5.30
C ASP A 122 0.60 7.08 4.18
N GLY A 123 0.40 5.76 4.20
CA GLY A 123 1.04 4.80 3.29
C GLY A 123 2.55 4.74 3.42
N THR A 124 3.13 5.14 4.55
CA THR A 124 4.58 5.21 4.74
C THR A 124 5.28 3.87 4.56
N THR A 125 4.69 2.77 5.02
CA THR A 125 5.21 1.41 4.83
C THR A 125 5.25 1.03 3.35
N TYR A 126 4.15 1.25 2.62
CA TYR A 126 4.09 1.04 1.17
C TYR A 126 5.13 1.86 0.42
N LYS A 127 5.22 3.16 0.74
CA LYS A 127 6.16 4.09 0.11
C LYS A 127 7.61 3.63 0.32
N LEU A 128 7.96 3.15 1.52
CA LEU A 128 9.29 2.63 1.80
C LEU A 128 9.54 1.33 1.02
N ALA A 129 8.60 0.38 1.05
CA ALA A 129 8.73 -0.89 0.36
C ALA A 129 8.84 -0.71 -1.15
N HIS A 130 7.99 0.13 -1.74
CA HIS A 130 8.01 0.50 -3.16
C HIS A 130 9.37 1.04 -3.59
N ALA A 131 9.90 2.01 -2.83
CA ALA A 131 11.19 2.62 -3.14
C ALA A 131 12.36 1.64 -2.99
N VAL A 132 12.37 0.83 -1.92
CA VAL A 132 13.45 -0.13 -1.65
C VAL A 132 13.48 -1.25 -2.69
N ARG A 133 12.30 -1.78 -3.06
CA ARG A 133 12.16 -2.83 -4.07
C ARG A 133 12.32 -2.33 -5.50
N LYS A 134 12.35 -1.01 -5.71
CA LYS A 134 12.32 -0.37 -7.04
C LYS A 134 11.12 -0.84 -7.85
N SER A 135 9.98 -0.94 -7.17
CA SER A 135 8.72 -1.40 -7.73
C SER A 135 8.28 -0.49 -8.89
N HIS A 136 7.70 -1.09 -9.92
CA HIS A 136 7.09 -0.39 -11.05
C HIS A 136 5.58 -0.23 -10.89
N ALA A 137 5.00 -0.75 -9.79
CA ALA A 137 3.58 -0.62 -9.52
C ALA A 137 3.14 0.86 -9.46
N LYS A 138 2.04 1.15 -10.13
CA LYS A 138 1.33 2.43 -10.00
C LYS A 138 0.54 2.40 -8.69
N ALA A 139 0.60 3.45 -7.89
CA ALA A 139 -0.22 3.57 -6.69
C ALA A 139 -1.19 4.73 -6.83
N VAL A 140 -2.46 4.47 -6.54
CA VAL A 140 -3.55 5.45 -6.64
C VAL A 140 -4.33 5.44 -5.33
N ARG A 141 -4.49 6.62 -4.71
CA ARG A 141 -5.40 6.76 -3.59
C ARG A 141 -6.78 7.14 -4.11
N VAL A 142 -7.73 6.23 -4.04
CA VAL A 142 -9.12 6.47 -4.47
C VAL A 142 -10.08 5.69 -3.59
N ASN A 143 -11.20 6.32 -3.25
CA ASN A 143 -12.26 5.63 -2.52
C ASN A 143 -13.02 4.68 -3.46
N VAL A 144 -13.42 3.50 -2.99
CA VAL A 144 -14.21 2.54 -3.78
C VAL A 144 -15.50 3.15 -4.35
N TYR A 145 -16.13 4.10 -3.65
CA TYR A 145 -17.33 4.80 -4.11
C TYR A 145 -17.07 5.77 -5.27
N ASP A 146 -15.81 6.06 -5.59
CA ASP A 146 -15.41 6.86 -6.73
C ASP A 146 -15.00 6.02 -7.93
N LEU A 147 -14.90 4.69 -7.78
CA LEU A 147 -14.74 3.76 -8.90
C LEU A 147 -16.06 3.70 -9.68
N ARG A 148 -16.05 4.15 -10.94
CA ARG A 148 -17.21 4.05 -11.83
C ARG A 148 -17.07 2.83 -12.73
N PRO A 149 -18.15 2.05 -12.95
CA PRO A 149 -18.15 0.97 -13.93
C PRO A 149 -18.10 1.46 -15.38
N GLU A 150 -18.18 2.78 -15.60
CA GLU A 150 -18.40 3.41 -16.91
C GLU A 150 -17.11 3.76 -17.68
N PHE A 151 -15.93 3.32 -17.21
CA PHE A 151 -14.67 3.53 -17.94
C PHE A 151 -14.17 2.24 -18.60
N PRO A 152 -14.08 2.18 -19.94
CA PRO A 152 -13.47 1.07 -20.68
C PRO A 152 -11.94 1.06 -20.57
#